data_AF-A0A349B5B2-F1
#
_entry.id   AF-A0A349B5B2-F1
#
_cell.length_a   1.000
_cell.length_b   1.000
_cell.length_c   1.000
_cell.angle_alpha   90.00
_cell.angle_beta   90.00
_cell.angle_gamma   90.00
#
_symmetry.space_group_name_H-M   'P 1'
#
loop_
_entity.id
_entity.type
_entity.pdbx_description
1 polymer ?
#
loop_
_entity_poly.entity_id
_entity_poly.type
_entity_poly.pdbx_seq_one_letter_code
_entity_poly.pdbx_strand_id
1 'polypeptide(L)'
;DVHDIGKNLVDIILTNNGYEVHNLGIKVPVSDMIAKAQEIGAHAIGMSGLLVKSTLIMRDNLEELNQRELSDLPVILGGAALTRSYVERDLREVYDGRLFYGRDAFEGLRTMDRLRAVRAGEEADDPDWGTVPSESTVRARAGIAERDTSADADLELPDRSPEVTDVDVPTPPFWGSQVVKGIAIDDIAGYINETALFRNQWQFRPETRPGAGGADGTKETDAEFKDRIRPQLRSQLAEAKAAGLLQPAVVYGYFPANKDGDALVIWTDETATEERVRFPFPRQREAPFLCVADFFRPVGPTPAETV
;
A
#
# COMPACT_ATOMS: atom_id res chain seq x y z
N ASP A 1 -2.68 -8.34 6.63
CA ASP A 1 -1.61 -7.32 6.57
C ASP A 1 -1.11 -6.99 7.99
N VAL A 2 0.07 -6.36 8.15
CA VAL A 2 0.62 -5.93 9.45
C VAL A 2 0.31 -4.47 9.79
N HIS A 3 -0.18 -3.71 8.81
CA HIS A 3 -0.46 -2.29 8.96
C HIS A 3 -1.90 -2.07 9.43
N ASP A 4 -2.09 -1.18 10.40
CA ASP A 4 -3.39 -0.96 11.03
C ASP A 4 -3.74 0.51 11.28
N ILE A 5 -2.87 1.47 10.96
CA ILE A 5 -3.13 2.91 11.19
C ILE A 5 -4.49 3.34 10.59
N GLY A 6 -4.72 3.00 9.32
CA GLY A 6 -5.99 3.32 8.65
C GLY A 6 -7.19 2.59 9.27
N LYS A 7 -7.02 1.32 9.65
CA LYS A 7 -8.06 0.51 10.31
C LYS A 7 -8.44 1.10 11.68
N ASN A 8 -7.47 1.50 12.47
CA ASN A 8 -7.70 2.07 13.80
C ASN A 8 -8.37 3.46 13.70
N LEU A 9 -8.07 4.24 12.65
CA LEU A 9 -8.81 5.47 12.38
C LEU A 9 -10.29 5.18 12.04
N VAL A 10 -10.56 4.18 11.20
CA VAL A 10 -11.94 3.75 10.87
C VAL A 10 -12.68 3.30 12.13
N ASP A 11 -12.04 2.49 12.97
CA ASP A 11 -12.56 2.03 14.26
C ASP A 11 -12.99 3.21 15.16
N ILE A 12 -12.08 4.17 15.39
CA ILE A 12 -12.37 5.37 16.19
C ILE A 12 -13.55 6.16 15.61
N ILE A 13 -13.58 6.34 14.29
CA ILE A 13 -14.64 7.11 13.63
C ILE A 13 -16.00 6.40 13.75
N LEU A 14 -16.07 5.09 13.47
CA LEU A 14 -17.31 4.32 13.58
C LEU A 14 -17.80 4.26 15.04
N THR A 15 -16.91 3.96 15.98
CA THR A 15 -17.25 3.91 17.42
C THR A 15 -17.80 5.25 17.91
N ASN A 16 -17.19 6.38 17.52
CA ASN A 16 -17.68 7.71 17.88
C ASN A 16 -19.05 8.06 17.26
N ASN A 17 -19.47 7.36 16.20
CA ASN A 17 -20.76 7.53 15.55
C ASN A 17 -21.79 6.47 15.96
N GLY A 18 -21.54 5.75 17.07
CA GLY A 18 -22.51 4.84 17.68
C GLY A 18 -22.52 3.43 17.12
N TYR A 19 -21.51 3.04 16.33
CA TYR A 19 -21.32 1.66 15.92
C TYR A 19 -20.53 0.87 16.97
N GLU A 20 -20.87 -0.40 17.15
CA GLU A 20 -20.03 -1.34 17.87
C GLU A 20 -18.99 -1.93 16.91
N VAL A 21 -17.70 -1.69 17.17
CA VAL A 21 -16.60 -2.16 16.31
C VAL A 21 -15.79 -3.23 17.04
N HIS A 22 -15.75 -4.43 16.48
CA HIS A 22 -14.89 -5.52 16.96
C HIS A 22 -13.60 -5.56 16.14
N ASN A 23 -12.57 -4.89 16.65
CA ASN A 23 -11.27 -4.83 15.98
C ASN A 23 -10.46 -6.12 16.26
N LEU A 24 -10.33 -6.98 15.24
CA LEU A 24 -9.61 -8.25 15.33
C LEU A 24 -8.07 -8.12 15.24
N GLY A 25 -7.54 -6.91 15.05
CA GLY A 25 -6.10 -6.67 14.97
C GLY A 25 -5.53 -6.87 13.56
N ILE A 26 -4.29 -7.35 13.49
CA ILE A 26 -3.51 -7.54 12.26
C ILE A 26 -3.23 -9.01 12.00
N LYS A 27 -2.90 -9.36 10.75
CA LYS A 27 -2.62 -10.75 10.33
C LYS A 27 -3.72 -11.75 10.76
N VAL A 28 -4.98 -11.33 10.65
CA VAL A 28 -6.14 -12.15 11.03
C VAL A 28 -6.49 -13.09 9.87
N PRO A 29 -6.57 -14.42 10.09
CA PRO A 29 -7.09 -15.38 9.11
C PRO A 29 -8.59 -15.16 8.82
N VAL A 30 -9.04 -15.51 7.61
CA VAL A 30 -10.45 -15.38 7.22
C VAL A 30 -11.39 -16.24 8.05
N SER A 31 -10.93 -17.43 8.46
CA SER A 31 -11.68 -18.32 9.37
C SER A 31 -12.05 -17.62 10.68
N ASP A 32 -11.12 -16.83 11.22
CA ASP A 32 -11.29 -16.17 12.51
C ASP A 32 -12.18 -14.94 12.38
N MET A 33 -12.06 -14.22 11.25
CA MET A 33 -12.96 -13.13 10.89
C MET A 33 -14.40 -13.62 10.76
N ILE A 34 -14.61 -14.74 10.05
CA ILE A 34 -15.92 -15.37 9.86
C ILE A 34 -16.47 -15.87 11.19
N ALA A 35 -15.67 -16.62 11.96
CA ALA A 35 -16.09 -17.15 13.25
C ALA A 35 -16.53 -16.02 14.18
N LYS A 36 -15.76 -14.93 14.25
CA LYS A 36 -16.16 -13.78 15.06
C LYS A 36 -17.41 -13.11 14.53
N ALA A 37 -17.53 -12.89 13.22
CA ALA A 37 -18.69 -12.26 12.60
C ALA A 37 -19.98 -13.03 12.91
N GLN A 38 -19.92 -14.37 12.87
CA GLN A 38 -21.05 -15.24 13.24
C GLN A 38 -21.35 -15.22 14.74
N GLU A 39 -20.31 -15.27 15.59
CA GLU A 39 -20.44 -15.23 17.06
C GLU A 39 -21.21 -13.98 17.53
N ILE A 40 -20.91 -12.82 16.94
CA ILE A 40 -21.48 -11.53 17.36
C ILE A 40 -22.71 -11.12 16.53
N GLY A 41 -23.07 -11.89 15.48
CA GLY A 41 -24.11 -11.49 14.53
C GLY A 41 -23.79 -10.18 13.81
N ALA A 42 -22.56 -10.05 13.31
CA ALA A 42 -22.07 -8.83 12.69
C ALA A 42 -22.96 -8.34 11.54
N HIS A 43 -23.09 -7.02 11.42
CA HIS A 43 -23.89 -6.41 10.36
C HIS A 43 -23.11 -6.08 9.09
N ALA A 44 -21.79 -6.05 9.17
CA ALA A 44 -20.87 -5.86 8.06
C ALA A 44 -19.47 -6.35 8.46
N ILE A 45 -18.65 -6.71 7.47
CA ILE A 45 -17.23 -7.04 7.66
C ILE A 45 -16.37 -5.97 6.99
N GLY A 46 -15.42 -5.40 7.74
CA GLY A 46 -14.41 -4.48 7.20
C GLY A 46 -13.05 -5.16 7.06
N MET A 47 -12.40 -5.03 5.90
CA MET A 47 -11.03 -5.52 5.68
C MET A 47 -10.11 -4.40 5.17
N SER A 48 -8.87 -4.39 5.67
CA SER A 48 -7.86 -3.39 5.32
C SER A 48 -6.57 -4.01 4.79
N GLY A 49 -6.00 -3.42 3.73
CA GLY A 49 -4.78 -3.91 3.07
C GLY A 49 -3.87 -2.76 2.61
N LEU A 50 -2.57 -2.87 2.92
CA LEU A 50 -1.54 -1.92 2.50
C LEU A 50 -0.68 -2.46 1.35
N LEU A 51 -0.39 -3.76 1.35
CA LEU A 51 0.48 -4.39 0.34
C LEU A 51 -0.33 -4.88 -0.86
N VAL A 52 0.26 -4.84 -2.06
CA VAL A 52 -0.38 -5.35 -3.28
C VAL A 52 -0.75 -6.84 -3.15
N LYS A 53 0.09 -7.66 -2.49
CA LYS A 53 -0.28 -9.07 -2.23
C LYS A 53 -1.53 -9.21 -1.35
N SER A 54 -1.83 -8.22 -0.50
CA SER A 54 -3.03 -8.24 0.34
C SER A 54 -4.32 -8.14 -0.47
N THR A 55 -4.27 -7.61 -1.70
CA THR A 55 -5.47 -7.50 -2.55
C THR A 55 -5.93 -8.86 -3.07
N LEU A 56 -4.99 -9.76 -3.40
CA LEU A 56 -5.31 -11.14 -3.78
C LEU A 56 -5.92 -11.92 -2.62
N ILE A 57 -5.34 -11.77 -1.41
CA ILE A 57 -5.90 -12.39 -0.20
C ILE A 57 -7.33 -11.89 0.05
N MET A 58 -7.62 -10.62 -0.21
CA MET A 58 -8.99 -10.09 -0.06
C MET A 58 -9.96 -10.73 -1.05
N ARG A 59 -9.53 -10.98 -2.30
CA ARG A 59 -10.35 -11.75 -3.26
C ARG A 59 -10.63 -13.15 -2.73
N ASP A 60 -9.59 -13.87 -2.31
CA ASP A 60 -9.73 -15.23 -1.79
C ASP A 60 -10.63 -15.26 -0.53
N ASN A 61 -10.60 -14.21 0.31
CA ASN A 61 -11.51 -14.08 1.45
C ASN A 61 -12.98 -13.93 1.03
N LEU A 62 -13.25 -13.23 -0.08
CA LEU A 62 -14.62 -13.08 -0.60
C LEU A 62 -15.13 -14.41 -1.15
N GLU A 63 -14.28 -15.15 -1.86
CA GLU A 63 -14.61 -16.51 -2.33
C GLU A 63 -14.93 -17.44 -1.15
N GLU A 64 -14.15 -17.38 -0.07
CA GLU A 64 -14.41 -18.15 1.15
C GLU A 64 -15.76 -17.77 1.79
N LEU A 65 -16.13 -16.48 1.80
CA LEU A 65 -17.44 -16.05 2.30
C LEU A 65 -18.58 -16.63 1.45
N ASN A 66 -18.46 -16.62 0.12
CA ASN A 66 -19.45 -17.25 -0.76
C ASN A 66 -19.54 -18.75 -0.52
N GLN A 67 -18.39 -19.45 -0.41
CA GLN A 67 -18.34 -20.89 -0.17
C GLN A 67 -19.03 -21.31 1.14
N ARG A 68 -19.09 -20.40 2.11
CA ARG A 68 -19.80 -20.60 3.38
C ARG A 68 -21.22 -20.05 3.40
N GLU A 69 -21.74 -19.62 2.25
CA GLU A 69 -23.09 -19.04 2.11
C GLU A 69 -23.28 -17.80 2.99
N LEU A 70 -22.24 -16.96 3.12
CA LEU A 70 -22.22 -15.74 3.94
C LEU A 70 -22.31 -14.46 3.11
N SER A 71 -22.74 -14.56 1.86
CA SER A 71 -22.89 -13.43 0.94
C SER A 71 -23.93 -12.38 1.40
N ASP A 72 -24.82 -12.74 2.32
CA ASP A 72 -25.74 -11.79 2.95
C ASP A 72 -25.02 -10.72 3.80
N LEU A 73 -23.76 -10.96 4.20
CA LEU A 73 -22.97 -9.98 4.95
C LEU A 73 -22.38 -8.92 4.00
N PRO A 74 -22.70 -7.63 4.18
CA PRO A 74 -22.02 -6.57 3.45
C PRO A 74 -20.53 -6.52 3.81
N VAL A 75 -19.68 -6.37 2.79
CA VAL A 75 -18.23 -6.26 2.96
C VAL A 75 -17.75 -4.88 2.53
N ILE A 76 -16.92 -4.25 3.37
CA ILE A 76 -16.25 -2.98 3.08
C ILE A 76 -14.74 -3.24 2.98
N LEU A 77 -14.17 -2.96 1.80
CA LEU A 77 -12.76 -3.11 1.51
C LEU A 77 -12.08 -1.74 1.43
N GLY A 78 -10.95 -1.57 2.12
CA GLY A 78 -10.17 -0.33 2.07
C GLY A 78 -8.67 -0.52 2.34
N GLY A 79 -7.93 0.58 2.37
CA GLY A 79 -6.48 0.59 2.56
C GLY A 79 -5.71 0.92 1.27
N ALA A 80 -4.42 1.26 1.42
CA ALA A 80 -3.66 1.91 0.36
C ALA A 80 -3.41 1.06 -0.90
N ALA A 81 -3.46 -0.27 -0.77
CA ALA A 81 -3.32 -1.16 -1.94
C ALA A 81 -4.59 -1.22 -2.79
N LEU A 82 -5.75 -0.91 -2.20
CA LEU A 82 -7.03 -1.03 -2.87
C LEU A 82 -7.40 0.24 -3.63
N THR A 83 -8.10 0.03 -4.73
CA THR A 83 -8.65 1.10 -5.55
C THR A 83 -10.12 0.84 -5.78
N ARG A 84 -10.91 1.91 -5.98
CA ARG A 84 -12.34 1.77 -6.31
C ARG A 84 -12.57 0.84 -7.50
N SER A 85 -11.76 0.98 -8.56
CA SER A 85 -11.88 0.17 -9.76
C SER A 85 -11.71 -1.33 -9.46
N TYR A 86 -10.69 -1.70 -8.70
CA TYR A 86 -10.46 -3.10 -8.34
C TYR A 86 -11.60 -3.67 -7.48
N VAL A 87 -12.06 -2.92 -6.46
CA VAL A 87 -13.12 -3.40 -5.56
C VAL A 87 -14.48 -3.45 -6.26
N GLU A 88 -14.86 -2.41 -7.01
CA GLU A 88 -16.20 -2.31 -7.58
C GLU A 88 -16.39 -3.02 -8.92
N ARG A 89 -15.32 -3.22 -9.71
CA ARG A 89 -15.41 -3.98 -10.97
C ARG A 89 -14.96 -5.41 -10.76
N ASP A 90 -13.69 -5.60 -10.42
CA ASP A 90 -13.09 -6.94 -10.42
C ASP A 90 -13.65 -7.80 -9.27
N LEU A 91 -13.75 -7.26 -8.05
CA LEU A 91 -14.16 -8.06 -6.89
C LEU A 91 -15.68 -8.24 -6.74
N ARG A 92 -16.50 -7.41 -7.41
CA ARG A 92 -17.95 -7.63 -7.45
C ARG A 92 -18.37 -8.76 -8.39
N GLU A 93 -17.51 -9.12 -9.33
CA GLU A 93 -17.68 -10.36 -10.12
C GLU A 93 -17.35 -11.61 -9.30
N VAL A 94 -16.69 -11.45 -8.15
CA VAL A 94 -16.26 -12.54 -7.27
C VAL A 94 -17.21 -12.71 -6.09
N TYR A 95 -17.63 -11.64 -5.42
CA TYR A 95 -18.48 -11.71 -4.23
C TYR A 95 -19.97 -11.65 -4.59
N ASP A 96 -20.77 -12.60 -4.09
CA ASP A 96 -22.20 -12.65 -4.40
C ASP A 96 -23.03 -11.59 -3.63
N GLY A 97 -22.42 -10.99 -2.60
CA GLY A 97 -23.05 -10.02 -1.71
C GLY A 97 -22.75 -8.56 -2.02
N ARG A 98 -23.18 -7.66 -1.12
CA ARG A 98 -22.85 -6.23 -1.23
C ARG A 98 -21.39 -5.98 -0.90
N LEU A 99 -20.66 -5.39 -1.85
CA LEU A 99 -19.26 -5.03 -1.71
C LEU A 99 -19.04 -3.53 -1.92
N PHE A 100 -18.36 -2.90 -0.96
CA PHE A 100 -18.11 -1.46 -0.97
C PHE A 100 -16.62 -1.14 -0.87
N TYR A 101 -16.20 -0.09 -1.58
CA TYR A 101 -14.87 0.49 -1.44
C TYR A 101 -14.91 1.64 -0.44
N GLY A 102 -14.13 1.55 0.64
CA GLY A 102 -13.91 2.64 1.58
C GLY A 102 -12.60 3.37 1.27
N ARG A 103 -12.66 4.50 0.55
CA ARG A 103 -11.47 5.32 0.26
C ARG A 103 -10.85 5.89 1.54
N ASP A 104 -11.69 6.27 2.49
CA ASP A 104 -11.34 6.88 3.76
C ASP A 104 -12.40 6.52 4.82
N ALA A 105 -12.12 6.85 6.09
CA ALA A 105 -13.01 6.50 7.21
C ALA A 105 -14.40 7.16 7.10
N PHE A 106 -14.50 8.33 6.48
CA PHE A 106 -15.79 9.02 6.32
C PHE A 106 -16.64 8.39 5.22
N GLU A 107 -16.02 7.91 4.14
CA GLU A 107 -16.74 7.12 3.15
C GLU A 107 -17.26 5.80 3.76
N GLY A 108 -16.42 5.09 4.52
CA GLY A 108 -16.85 3.90 5.25
C GLY A 108 -18.02 4.18 6.19
N LEU A 109 -17.98 5.29 6.93
CA LEU A 109 -19.08 5.72 7.80
C LEU A 109 -20.38 5.97 7.01
N ARG A 110 -20.32 6.68 5.89
CA ARG A 110 -21.51 6.92 5.04
C ARG A 110 -22.12 5.62 4.51
N THR A 111 -21.29 4.65 4.14
CA THR A 111 -21.76 3.32 3.73
C THR A 111 -22.47 2.61 4.87
N MET A 112 -21.91 2.64 6.09
CA MET A 112 -22.53 2.05 7.27
C MET A 112 -23.85 2.74 7.63
N ASP A 113 -23.92 4.07 7.56
CA ASP A 113 -25.14 4.83 7.86
C ASP A 113 -26.28 4.46 6.89
N ARG A 114 -25.95 4.29 5.61
CA ARG A 114 -26.92 3.85 4.60
C ARG A 114 -27.34 2.40 4.81
N LEU A 115 -26.41 1.48 5.11
CA LEU A 115 -26.74 0.09 5.47
C LEU A 115 -27.69 0.03 6.68
N ARG A 116 -27.45 0.87 7.69
CA ARG A 116 -28.34 1.00 8.85
C ARG A 116 -29.72 1.50 8.43
N ALA A 117 -29.80 2.57 7.63
CA ALA A 117 -31.07 3.16 7.20
C ALA A 117 -31.91 2.17 6.39
N VAL A 118 -31.30 1.45 5.46
CA VAL A 118 -31.94 0.37 4.69
C VAL A 118 -32.48 -0.73 5.62
N ARG A 119 -31.66 -1.20 6.56
CA ARG A 119 -32.06 -2.25 7.52
C ARG A 119 -33.20 -1.79 8.45
N ALA A 120 -33.24 -0.51 8.79
CA ALA A 120 -34.30 0.09 9.60
C ALA A 120 -35.58 0.38 8.80
N GLY A 121 -35.56 0.25 7.47
CA GLY A 121 -36.66 0.63 6.58
C GLY A 121 -36.84 2.15 6.45
N GLU A 122 -35.83 2.93 6.85
CA GLU A 122 -35.79 4.39 6.73
C GLU A 122 -35.44 4.82 5.29
N GLU A 123 -34.74 3.96 4.55
CA GLU A 123 -34.38 4.14 3.14
C GLU A 123 -34.82 2.94 2.30
N ALA A 124 -35.16 3.18 1.03
CA ALA A 124 -35.52 2.11 0.10
C ALA A 124 -34.31 1.22 -0.17
N ASP A 125 -34.53 -0.10 -0.14
CA ASP A 125 -33.47 -1.04 -0.43
C ASP A 125 -33.24 -1.16 -1.94
N ASP A 126 -32.10 -0.64 -2.40
CA ASP A 126 -31.65 -0.73 -3.78
C ASP A 126 -30.81 -2.01 -3.98
N PRO A 127 -31.29 -3.02 -4.73
CA PRO A 127 -30.58 -4.27 -4.93
C PRO A 127 -29.28 -4.11 -5.72
N ASP A 128 -29.15 -3.05 -6.51
CA ASP A 128 -27.96 -2.76 -7.31
C ASP A 128 -26.88 -2.06 -6.48
N TRP A 129 -27.25 -1.51 -5.31
CA TRP A 129 -26.31 -0.78 -4.46
C TRP A 129 -25.32 -1.73 -3.77
N GLY A 130 -24.06 -1.64 -4.19
CA GLY A 130 -22.99 -2.49 -3.67
C GLY A 130 -22.74 -3.74 -4.51
N THR A 131 -23.57 -4.01 -5.52
CA THR A 131 -23.46 -5.16 -6.44
C THR A 131 -23.13 -4.71 -7.87
N VAL A 132 -23.60 -3.51 -8.27
CA VAL A 132 -23.31 -2.92 -9.58
C VAL A 132 -22.31 -1.75 -9.44
N PRO A 133 -21.28 -1.63 -10.31
CA PRO A 133 -20.36 -0.49 -10.34
C PRO A 133 -21.08 0.86 -10.28
N SER A 134 -20.72 1.69 -9.29
CA SER A 134 -21.47 2.93 -8.98
C SER A 134 -21.23 4.10 -9.95
N GLU A 135 -20.17 4.02 -10.77
CA GLU A 135 -19.81 5.06 -11.74
C GLU A 135 -19.52 4.47 -13.13
N SER A 136 -20.14 5.03 -14.18
CA SER A 136 -19.82 4.76 -15.58
C SER A 136 -18.43 5.26 -16.01
N THR A 137 -17.86 6.18 -15.22
CA THR A 137 -16.57 6.86 -15.44
C THR A 137 -15.36 6.22 -14.79
N VAL A 138 -15.53 5.16 -13.99
CA VAL A 138 -14.40 4.34 -13.54
C VAL A 138 -13.84 3.67 -14.78
N ARG A 139 -12.77 4.22 -15.37
CA ARG A 139 -12.12 3.64 -16.55
C ARG A 139 -11.87 2.17 -16.25
N ALA A 140 -12.40 1.29 -17.09
CA ALA A 140 -12.00 -0.11 -17.09
C ALA A 140 -10.47 -0.10 -17.12
N ARG A 141 -9.84 -0.84 -16.21
CA ARG A 141 -8.44 -1.20 -16.41
C ARG A 141 -8.42 -2.16 -17.59
N ALA A 142 -8.46 -1.60 -18.81
CA ALA A 142 -7.94 -2.30 -19.98
C ALA A 142 -6.48 -2.60 -19.66
N GLY A 143 -6.20 -3.81 -19.18
CA GLY A 143 -4.82 -4.25 -18.94
C GLY A 143 -4.55 -5.17 -17.73
N ILE A 144 -5.55 -5.49 -16.89
CA ILE A 144 -5.40 -6.51 -15.81
C ILE A 144 -6.55 -7.55 -15.82
N ALA A 145 -7.34 -7.61 -16.90
CA ALA A 145 -7.91 -8.91 -17.26
C ALA A 145 -6.72 -9.80 -17.65
N GLU A 146 -6.73 -11.06 -17.21
CA GLU A 146 -5.83 -12.12 -17.64
C GLU A 146 -5.40 -11.88 -19.09
N ARG A 147 -4.20 -11.30 -19.26
CA ARG A 147 -3.64 -11.15 -20.59
C ARG A 147 -3.26 -12.56 -20.97
N ASP A 148 -4.15 -13.14 -21.76
CA ASP A 148 -4.02 -14.38 -22.46
C ASP A 148 -2.56 -14.57 -22.86
N THR A 149 -1.83 -15.38 -22.09
CA THR A 149 -0.42 -15.67 -22.35
C THR A 149 -0.22 -16.33 -23.72
N SER A 150 -1.32 -16.73 -24.38
CA SER A 150 -1.30 -17.30 -25.73
C SER A 150 -1.23 -16.26 -26.85
N ALA A 151 -1.65 -15.00 -26.64
CA ALA A 151 -1.53 -13.94 -27.65
C ALA A 151 -0.13 -13.30 -27.72
N ASP A 152 0.76 -13.74 -26.83
CA ASP A 152 1.94 -13.01 -26.41
C ASP A 152 3.25 -13.81 -26.57
N ALA A 153 3.18 -14.98 -27.21
CA ALA A 153 4.33 -15.85 -27.48
C ALA A 153 5.22 -15.36 -28.64
N ASP A 154 4.73 -14.42 -29.46
CA ASP A 154 5.40 -13.95 -30.68
C ASP A 154 6.03 -12.55 -30.56
N LEU A 155 6.00 -11.91 -29.38
CA LEU A 155 6.69 -10.65 -29.16
C LEU A 155 8.17 -10.90 -28.87
N GLU A 156 9.03 -10.70 -29.86
CA GLU A 156 10.49 -10.64 -29.68
C GLU A 156 10.84 -9.41 -28.81
N LEU A 157 11.00 -9.64 -27.51
CA LEU A 157 11.47 -8.63 -26.57
C LEU A 157 13.00 -8.53 -26.64
N PRO A 158 13.58 -7.32 -26.57
CA PRO A 158 15.03 -7.18 -26.56
C PRO A 158 15.62 -7.68 -25.23
N ASP A 159 16.81 -8.30 -25.29
CA ASP A 159 17.55 -8.80 -24.11
C ASP A 159 17.97 -7.68 -23.13
N ARG A 160 18.03 -6.44 -23.61
CA ARG A 160 18.31 -5.23 -22.82
C ARG A 160 17.57 -4.04 -23.42
N SER A 161 17.00 -3.19 -22.58
CA SER A 161 16.42 -1.92 -23.02
C SER A 161 17.45 -1.06 -23.75
N PRO A 162 17.09 -0.46 -24.90
CA PRO A 162 17.99 0.40 -25.67
C PRO A 162 18.28 1.74 -24.98
N GLU A 163 17.52 2.13 -23.95
CA GLU A 163 17.76 3.38 -23.20
C GLU A 163 18.81 3.23 -22.10
N VAL A 164 19.17 1.99 -21.73
CA VAL A 164 20.13 1.75 -20.66
C VAL A 164 21.54 1.70 -21.23
N THR A 165 22.36 2.63 -20.79
CA THR A 165 23.79 2.73 -21.14
C THR A 165 24.66 2.32 -19.96
N ASP A 166 25.81 1.73 -20.26
CA ASP A 166 26.80 1.41 -19.24
C ASP A 166 27.45 2.66 -18.67
N VAL A 167 27.78 2.60 -17.37
CA VAL A 167 28.49 3.63 -16.63
C VAL A 167 29.69 3.03 -15.90
N ASP A 168 30.60 3.88 -15.44
CA ASP A 168 31.66 3.47 -14.53
C ASP A 168 31.05 3.14 -13.16
N VAL A 169 31.23 1.89 -12.73
CA VAL A 169 30.70 1.40 -11.46
C VAL A 169 31.70 1.69 -10.35
N PRO A 170 31.32 2.43 -9.30
CA PRO A 170 32.20 2.69 -8.18
C PRO A 170 32.45 1.41 -7.37
N THR A 171 33.67 1.26 -6.86
CA THR A 171 33.98 0.20 -5.89
C THR A 171 33.32 0.51 -4.55
N PRO A 172 32.61 -0.46 -3.92
CA PRO A 172 31.95 -0.23 -2.65
C PRO A 172 32.99 -0.07 -1.53
N PRO A 173 32.61 0.59 -0.42
CA PRO A 173 33.51 0.77 0.72
C PRO A 173 33.84 -0.55 1.44
N PHE A 174 33.01 -1.58 1.29
CA PHE A 174 33.21 -2.93 1.81
C PHE A 174 32.33 -3.91 1.03
N TRP A 175 32.62 -5.21 1.13
CA TRP A 175 31.78 -6.29 0.62
C TRP A 175 31.06 -7.03 1.75
N GLY A 176 29.87 -7.56 1.45
CA GLY A 176 29.05 -8.29 2.41
C GLY A 176 28.09 -7.38 3.17
N SER A 177 27.65 -7.82 4.34
CA SER A 177 26.65 -7.10 5.15
C SER A 177 27.26 -6.45 6.39
N GLN A 178 26.72 -5.30 6.76
CA GLN A 178 26.98 -4.59 8.00
C GLN A 178 25.69 -4.32 8.74
N VAL A 179 25.78 -4.34 10.07
CA VAL A 179 24.69 -4.03 10.98
C VAL A 179 25.03 -2.75 11.72
N VAL A 180 24.22 -1.72 11.56
CA VAL A 180 24.36 -0.46 12.29
C VAL A 180 23.22 -0.39 13.29
N LYS A 181 23.57 -0.28 14.56
CA LYS A 181 22.64 -0.13 15.68
C LYS A 181 22.90 1.19 16.38
N GLY A 182 21.89 1.70 17.08
CA GLY A 182 22.02 2.93 17.86
C GLY A 182 22.12 4.18 16.99
N ILE A 183 21.46 4.17 15.83
CA ILE A 183 21.34 5.36 14.98
C ILE A 183 20.56 6.41 15.76
N ALA A 184 21.08 7.64 15.83
CA ALA A 184 20.41 8.69 16.58
C ALA A 184 19.09 9.06 15.91
N ILE A 185 18.03 9.22 16.70
CA ILE A 185 16.72 9.68 16.20
C ILE A 185 16.86 11.01 15.46
N ASP A 186 17.75 11.89 15.91
CA ASP A 186 18.01 13.20 15.29
C ASP A 186 18.58 13.08 13.87
N ASP A 187 19.40 12.05 13.60
CA ASP A 187 19.97 11.80 12.27
C ASP A 187 18.86 11.39 11.28
N ILE A 188 17.84 10.68 11.77
CA ILE A 188 16.70 10.22 10.97
C ILE A 188 15.65 11.33 10.83
N ALA A 189 15.48 12.16 11.87
CA ALA A 189 14.48 13.22 11.90
C ALA A 189 14.61 14.19 10.72
N GLY A 190 15.84 14.46 10.26
CA GLY A 190 16.10 15.30 9.09
C GLY A 190 15.57 14.74 7.76
N TYR A 191 15.30 13.43 7.68
CA TYR A 191 14.79 12.76 6.48
C TYR A 191 13.26 12.58 6.50
N ILE A 192 12.57 13.05 7.54
CA ILE A 192 11.12 12.96 7.63
C ILE A 192 10.47 13.81 6.53
N ASN A 193 9.61 13.19 5.72
CA ASN A 193 8.74 13.93 4.82
C ASN A 193 7.62 14.62 5.60
N GLU A 194 7.87 15.87 6.01
CA GLU A 194 6.93 16.70 6.78
C GLU A 194 5.57 16.84 6.09
N THR A 195 5.52 16.90 4.75
CA THR A 195 4.26 17.01 4.01
C THR A 195 3.40 15.76 4.23
N ALA A 196 3.99 14.58 4.06
CA ALA A 196 3.29 13.31 4.24
C ALA A 196 2.89 13.12 5.71
N LEU A 197 3.79 13.43 6.65
CA LEU A 197 3.50 13.32 8.08
C LEU A 197 2.36 14.25 8.50
N PHE A 198 2.49 15.56 8.25
CA PHE A 198 1.54 16.55 8.76
C PHE A 198 0.18 16.46 8.08
N ARG A 199 0.14 16.28 6.75
CA ARG A 199 -1.12 16.28 6.00
C ARG A 199 -1.81 14.92 6.01
N ASN A 200 -1.06 13.84 5.83
CA ASN A 200 -1.65 12.51 5.60
C ASN A 200 -1.78 11.72 6.89
N GLN A 201 -0.76 11.75 7.75
CA GLN A 201 -0.79 10.94 8.99
C GLN A 201 -1.45 11.72 10.13
N TRP A 202 -1.09 12.99 10.31
CA TRP A 202 -1.62 13.83 11.39
C TRP A 202 -2.83 14.65 10.99
N GLN A 203 -3.22 14.61 9.71
CA GLN A 203 -4.44 15.22 9.18
C GLN A 203 -4.55 16.75 9.39
N PHE A 204 -3.44 17.44 9.65
CA PHE A 204 -3.42 18.90 9.69
C PHE A 204 -3.77 19.48 8.31
N ARG A 205 -4.39 20.64 8.32
CA ARG A 205 -4.76 21.40 7.12
C ARG A 205 -4.21 22.82 7.20
N PRO A 206 -3.83 23.43 6.05
CA PRO A 206 -3.47 24.84 6.02
C PRO A 206 -4.62 25.70 6.53
N GLU A 207 -4.30 26.62 7.43
CA GLU A 207 -5.30 27.54 7.97
C GLU A 207 -5.51 28.73 7.03
N THR A 208 -6.72 29.31 7.06
CA THR A 208 -7.00 30.56 6.37
C THR A 208 -7.00 31.67 7.41
N ARG A 209 -6.05 32.60 7.30
CA ARG A 209 -5.99 33.76 8.20
C ARG A 209 -7.00 34.81 7.73
N PRO A 210 -7.77 35.43 8.65
CA PRO A 210 -8.67 36.52 8.27
C PRO A 210 -7.85 37.69 7.71
N GLY A 211 -8.22 38.16 6.52
CA GLY A 211 -7.59 39.34 5.92
C GLY A 211 -7.90 40.59 6.73
N ALA A 212 -6.99 41.57 6.69
CA ALA A 212 -7.24 42.91 7.22
C ALA A 212 -8.40 43.55 6.42
N GLY A 213 -9.64 43.40 6.91
CA GLY A 213 -10.85 43.93 6.25
C GLY A 213 -11.99 42.93 6.06
N GLY A 214 -11.87 41.68 6.49
CA GLY A 214 -13.02 40.78 6.68
C GLY A 214 -13.64 40.15 5.42
N ALA A 215 -13.07 40.33 4.22
CA ALA A 215 -13.67 39.79 2.98
C ALA A 215 -12.80 38.80 2.18
N ASP A 216 -11.47 38.74 2.34
CA ASP A 216 -10.64 37.73 1.69
C ASP A 216 -9.57 37.23 2.66
N GLY A 217 -9.67 35.96 3.06
CA GLY A 217 -8.69 35.32 3.93
C GLY A 217 -7.46 34.86 3.14
N THR A 218 -6.26 35.11 3.67
CA THR A 218 -5.03 34.58 3.06
C THR A 218 -4.77 33.16 3.56
N LYS A 219 -4.66 32.22 2.63
CA LYS A 219 -4.33 30.83 2.96
C LYS A 219 -2.87 30.74 3.39
N GLU A 220 -2.61 30.01 4.46
CA GLU A 220 -1.27 29.68 4.93
C GLU A 220 -0.45 29.05 3.80
N THR A 221 0.78 29.53 3.60
CA THR A 221 1.73 28.93 2.66
C THR A 221 2.21 27.58 3.17
N ASP A 222 2.78 26.73 2.31
CA ASP A 222 3.29 25.42 2.74
C ASP A 222 4.40 25.52 3.80
N ALA A 223 5.24 26.56 3.72
CA ALA A 223 6.29 26.82 4.69
C ALA A 223 5.70 27.20 6.06
N GLU A 224 4.78 28.17 6.10
CA GLU A 224 4.11 28.60 7.33
C GLU A 224 3.34 27.44 7.99
N PHE A 225 2.65 26.63 7.17
CA PHE A 225 1.94 25.43 7.62
C PHE A 225 2.86 24.45 8.33
N LYS A 226 4.03 24.16 7.74
CA LYS A 226 5.03 23.28 8.34
C LYS A 226 5.65 23.89 9.60
N ASP A 227 5.99 25.18 9.57
CA ASP A 227 6.60 25.89 10.68
C ASP A 227 5.72 25.90 11.93
N ARG A 228 4.39 26.02 11.75
CA ARG A 228 3.42 25.95 12.84
C ARG A 228 3.37 24.58 13.54
N ILE A 229 3.57 23.50 12.79
CA ILE A 229 3.43 22.12 13.29
C ILE A 229 4.76 21.54 13.77
N ARG A 230 5.89 21.98 13.20
CA ARG A 230 7.24 21.49 13.53
C ARG A 230 7.58 21.50 15.04
N PRO A 231 7.12 22.47 15.87
CA PRO A 231 7.31 22.39 17.32
C PRO A 231 6.68 21.15 17.98
N GLN A 232 5.52 20.70 17.50
CA GLN A 232 4.89 19.47 18.01
C GLN A 232 5.71 18.23 17.64
N LEU A 233 6.16 18.14 16.38
CA LEU A 233 7.06 17.08 15.94
C LEU A 233 8.33 17.03 16.79
N ARG A 234 8.95 18.18 17.03
CA ARG A 234 10.14 18.28 17.89
C ARG A 234 9.88 17.80 19.31
N SER A 235 8.74 18.16 19.89
CA SER A 235 8.35 17.73 21.24
C SER A 235 8.19 16.20 21.31
N GLN A 236 7.49 15.61 20.34
CA GLN A 236 7.29 14.16 20.30
C GLN A 236 8.59 13.38 20.07
N LEU A 237 9.48 13.88 19.21
CA LEU A 237 10.80 13.27 19.01
C LEU A 237 11.65 13.36 20.29
N ALA A 238 11.60 14.48 21.01
CA ALA A 238 12.31 14.64 22.27
C ALA A 238 11.78 13.69 23.34
N GLU A 239 10.47 13.53 23.45
CA GLU A 239 9.84 12.57 24.36
C GLU A 239 10.20 11.12 24.02
N ALA A 240 10.09 10.74 22.74
CA ALA A 240 10.47 9.42 22.26
C ALA A 240 11.95 9.10 22.53
N LYS A 241 12.83 10.10 22.38
CA LYS A 241 14.26 9.98 22.69
C LYS A 241 14.50 9.82 24.19
N ALA A 242 13.87 10.66 25.02
CA ALA A 242 14.04 10.63 26.47
C ALA A 242 13.53 9.32 27.09
N ALA A 243 12.42 8.79 26.57
CA ALA A 243 11.84 7.53 27.02
C ALA A 243 12.45 6.29 26.35
N GLY A 244 13.37 6.47 25.39
CA GLY A 244 14.00 5.35 24.67
C GLY A 244 13.02 4.50 23.86
N LEU A 245 11.92 5.10 23.37
CA LEU A 245 10.83 4.40 22.68
C LEU A 245 11.24 3.86 21.31
N LEU A 246 12.20 4.52 20.67
CA LEU A 246 12.66 4.18 19.33
C LEU A 246 14.15 3.85 19.38
N GLN A 247 14.51 2.68 18.88
CA GLN A 247 15.89 2.20 18.77
C GLN A 247 16.18 1.82 17.31
N PRO A 248 16.44 2.82 16.45
CA PRO A 248 16.61 2.57 15.03
C PRO A 248 17.87 1.74 14.75
N ALA A 249 17.75 0.80 13.82
CA ALA A 249 18.82 -0.05 13.36
C ALA A 249 18.61 -0.38 11.88
N VAL A 250 19.70 -0.62 11.16
CA VAL A 250 19.69 -1.02 9.74
C VAL A 250 20.69 -2.14 9.50
N VAL A 251 20.33 -3.03 8.59
CA VAL A 251 21.26 -3.98 7.97
C VAL A 251 21.37 -3.58 6.51
N TYR A 252 22.59 -3.35 6.04
CA TYR A 252 22.86 -3.00 4.65
C TYR A 252 24.11 -3.72 4.18
N GLY A 253 24.32 -3.78 2.89
CA GLY A 253 25.49 -4.46 2.34
C GLY A 253 25.69 -4.14 0.88
N TYR A 254 26.86 -4.50 0.39
CA TYR A 254 27.24 -4.41 -1.01
C TYR A 254 27.67 -5.79 -1.46
N PHE A 255 27.18 -6.22 -2.61
CA PHE A 255 27.44 -7.57 -3.11
C PHE A 255 27.84 -7.57 -4.58
N PRO A 256 28.76 -8.46 -4.98
CA PRO A 256 29.09 -8.62 -6.38
C PRO A 256 27.86 -9.16 -7.13
N ALA A 257 27.48 -8.53 -8.25
CA ALA A 257 26.28 -8.88 -8.98
C ALA A 257 26.43 -8.69 -10.50
N ASN A 258 25.66 -9.46 -11.26
CA ASN A 258 25.55 -9.36 -12.71
C ASN A 258 24.13 -9.67 -13.18
N LYS A 259 23.74 -9.17 -14.36
CA LYS A 259 22.52 -9.64 -15.01
C LYS A 259 22.73 -10.95 -15.76
N ASP A 260 21.72 -11.80 -15.72
CA ASP A 260 21.58 -12.98 -16.57
C ASP A 260 20.15 -13.01 -17.11
N GLY A 261 19.99 -12.61 -18.38
CA GLY A 261 18.69 -12.29 -18.96
C GLY A 261 17.96 -11.19 -18.18
N ASP A 262 16.75 -11.50 -17.72
CA ASP A 262 15.89 -10.61 -16.91
C ASP A 262 16.10 -10.78 -15.39
N ALA A 263 17.13 -11.52 -14.99
CA ALA A 263 17.46 -11.75 -13.59
C ALA A 263 18.73 -11.01 -13.17
N LEU A 264 18.75 -10.58 -11.90
CA LEU A 264 19.96 -10.16 -11.21
C LEU A 264 20.52 -11.32 -10.40
N VAL A 265 21.75 -11.70 -10.69
CA VAL A 265 22.52 -12.72 -9.97
C VAL A 265 23.42 -12.01 -8.97
N ILE A 266 23.33 -12.41 -7.70
CA ILE A 266 24.24 -11.98 -6.64
C ILE A 266 25.20 -13.12 -6.36
N TRP A 267 26.49 -12.83 -6.37
CA TRP A 267 27.56 -13.80 -6.13
C TRP A 267 27.96 -13.89 -4.66
N THR A 268 28.61 -14.99 -4.29
CA THR A 268 29.16 -15.18 -2.93
C THR A 268 30.34 -14.25 -2.65
N ASP A 269 31.15 -13.98 -3.67
CA ASP A 269 32.33 -13.11 -3.66
C ASP A 269 32.62 -12.53 -5.07
N GLU A 270 33.68 -11.73 -5.17
CA GLU A 270 34.06 -10.99 -6.38
C GLU A 270 34.52 -11.90 -7.53
N THR A 271 34.77 -13.19 -7.28
CA THR A 271 35.18 -14.14 -8.33
C THR A 271 34.04 -14.51 -9.27
N ALA A 272 32.78 -14.24 -8.86
CA ALA A 272 31.58 -14.54 -9.62
C ALA A 272 31.48 -16.01 -10.07
N THR A 273 31.93 -16.93 -9.20
CA THR A 273 31.95 -18.38 -9.49
C THR A 273 30.79 -19.14 -8.88
N GLU A 274 30.26 -18.68 -7.74
CA GLU A 274 29.17 -19.31 -7.01
C GLU A 274 28.04 -18.30 -6.77
N GLU A 275 26.83 -18.65 -7.22
CA GLU A 275 25.63 -17.84 -7.01
C GLU A 275 25.20 -17.90 -5.54
N ARG A 276 25.03 -16.74 -4.91
CA ARG A 276 24.41 -16.63 -3.58
C ARG A 276 22.89 -16.60 -3.70
N VAL A 277 22.35 -15.79 -4.59
CA VAL A 277 20.91 -15.63 -4.81
C VAL A 277 20.63 -15.00 -6.18
N ARG A 278 19.46 -15.30 -6.74
CA ARG A 278 19.00 -14.78 -8.03
C ARG A 278 17.63 -14.13 -7.89
N PHE A 279 17.49 -12.92 -8.43
CA PHE A 279 16.23 -12.15 -8.42
C PHE A 279 15.71 -11.98 -9.85
N PRO A 280 14.60 -12.64 -10.23
CA PRO A 280 13.96 -12.39 -11.51
C PRO A 280 13.17 -11.07 -11.47
N PHE A 281 13.24 -10.29 -12.56
CA PHE A 281 12.48 -9.06 -12.72
C PHE A 281 11.61 -9.12 -13.98
N PRO A 282 10.42 -8.51 -13.98
CA PRO A 282 9.60 -8.41 -15.18
C PRO A 282 10.17 -7.37 -16.15
N ARG A 283 10.11 -7.68 -17.45
CA ARG A 283 10.42 -6.75 -18.54
C ARG A 283 9.15 -6.04 -19.03
N GLN A 284 9.23 -4.73 -19.26
CA GLN A 284 8.15 -4.00 -19.93
C GLN A 284 7.95 -4.55 -21.35
N ARG A 285 6.69 -4.68 -21.79
CA ARG A 285 6.35 -5.21 -23.12
C ARG A 285 6.26 -4.15 -24.21
N GLU A 286 6.34 -2.89 -23.83
CA GLU A 286 6.31 -1.74 -24.73
C GLU A 286 7.62 -0.97 -24.54
N ALA A 287 8.02 -0.23 -25.58
CA ALA A 287 9.19 0.64 -25.49
C ALA A 287 9.06 1.58 -24.28
N PRO A 288 10.11 1.72 -23.44
CA PRO A 288 11.49 1.35 -23.74
C PRO A 288 11.91 -0.07 -23.30
N PHE A 289 10.98 -0.97 -22.97
CA PHE A 289 11.25 -2.38 -22.59
C PHE A 289 12.13 -2.53 -21.35
N LEU A 290 12.00 -1.64 -20.35
CA LEU A 290 12.87 -1.65 -19.17
C LEU A 290 12.70 -2.93 -18.34
N CYS A 291 13.83 -3.43 -17.86
CA CYS A 291 13.94 -4.43 -16.81
C CYS A 291 14.97 -3.94 -15.78
N VAL A 292 14.73 -4.18 -14.48
CA VAL A 292 15.67 -3.75 -13.42
C VAL A 292 17.06 -4.38 -13.61
N ALA A 293 17.12 -5.61 -14.12
CA ALA A 293 18.37 -6.28 -14.42
C ALA A 293 19.20 -5.55 -15.50
N ASP A 294 18.59 -4.73 -16.37
CA ASP A 294 19.31 -4.03 -17.44
C ASP A 294 20.31 -3.00 -16.95
N PHE A 295 20.16 -2.52 -15.71
CA PHE A 295 21.08 -1.59 -15.06
C PHE A 295 22.35 -2.27 -14.52
N PHE A 296 22.49 -3.58 -14.73
CA PHE A 296 23.66 -4.34 -14.34
C PHE A 296 24.38 -4.93 -15.56
N ARG A 297 25.70 -5.10 -15.48
CA ARG A 297 26.52 -5.75 -16.51
C ARG A 297 26.16 -7.23 -16.64
N PRO A 298 26.16 -7.77 -17.87
CA PRO A 298 25.90 -9.19 -18.09
C PRO A 298 26.98 -10.07 -17.47
N VAL A 299 26.61 -11.31 -17.11
CA VAL A 299 27.57 -12.36 -16.75
C VAL A 299 28.57 -12.53 -17.90
N GLY A 300 29.87 -12.48 -17.59
CA GLY A 300 30.91 -12.53 -18.61
C GLY A 300 32.31 -12.25 -18.04
N PRO A 301 33.30 -11.99 -18.89
CA PRO A 301 34.69 -11.76 -18.47
C PRO A 301 34.90 -10.43 -17.73
N THR A 302 33.88 -9.56 -17.72
CA THR A 302 33.87 -8.31 -16.96
C THR A 302 33.71 -8.58 -15.46
N PRO A 303 34.37 -7.81 -14.58
CA PRO A 303 34.20 -7.95 -13.14
C PRO A 303 32.73 -7.80 -12.73
N ALA A 304 32.33 -8.54 -11.70
CA ALA A 304 31.03 -8.37 -11.07
C ALA A 304 30.83 -6.92 -10.61
N GLU A 305 29.62 -6.40 -10.79
CA GLU A 305 29.25 -5.06 -10.35
C GLU A 305 28.80 -5.06 -8.91
N THR A 306 28.42 -3.89 -8.39
CA THR A 306 27.95 -3.75 -7.01
C THR A 306 26.44 -3.59 -6.98
N VAL A 307 25.75 -4.42 -6.19
CA VAL A 307 24.37 -4.21 -5.74
C VAL A 307 24.32 -3.89 -4.26
#